data_AF-A0A6N3G964-F1
#
_entry.id   AF-A0A6N3G964-F1
#
_cell.length_a   1.000
_cell.length_b   1.000
_cell.length_c   1.000
_cell.angle_alpha   90.00
_cell.angle_beta   90.00
_cell.angle_gamma   90.00
#
_symmetry.space_group_name_H-M   'P 1'
#
loop_
_entity.id
_entity.type
_entity.pdbx_description
1 polymer ?
#
loop_
_entity_poly.entity_id
_entity_poly.type
_entity_poly.pdbx_seq_one_letter_code
_entity_poly.pdbx_strand_id
1 'polypeptide(L)'
;MKIVGLITEYNPFHNGHQYHIQKSLEVTGADAAIVVMSGDYVQRGTPAIMPKHLRAEMALKCGACAVFELPVCYATATAELFALGAVSFLDQLGVVDYLCFGSECNDLDGLTKIADILCDEPDEYTKFLKENLRAGMSFPTARQDALSSYMGISDCSFLLSDPNNILGIEYLKALRRVKSRIQPFTIKRMESDYHDQTLRSTYSSASAIRSLLAYSSSVLQTQQVTGETFENTPFSSILNELEDQVPKSCLALLKDYHKVLYPVYQNDFSLLMKYKLLNKTPQSFIRYMDVSETLANRIQNNLNDFFNYKQFCELLKTRELTQTRINRALLHIMLGLKKNNVREYMENGGHFYAKLLGFRKDRQDLLSVIAKKSALPLLTRLSDTDSISEIGQKMLRHDILASNLYQSVITDKYKTAFRNEYKQPMLKI
;
A
#
# COMPACT_ATOMS: atom_id res chain seq x y z
N MET A 1 -24.34 -15.75 2.98
CA MET A 1 -22.98 -15.42 3.40
C MET A 1 -22.75 -13.95 3.14
N LYS A 2 -22.33 -13.20 4.17
CA LYS A 2 -21.95 -11.78 4.13
C LYS A 2 -20.44 -11.63 4.19
N ILE A 3 -19.87 -10.73 3.39
CA ILE A 3 -18.42 -10.57 3.25
C ILE A 3 -18.01 -9.12 3.50
N VAL A 4 -17.04 -8.92 4.38
CA VAL A 4 -16.34 -7.65 4.56
C VAL A 4 -15.03 -7.64 3.78
N GLY A 5 -14.83 -6.62 2.96
CA GLY A 5 -13.58 -6.32 2.28
C GLY A 5 -12.71 -5.40 3.13
N LEU A 6 -11.40 -5.67 3.14
CA LEU A 6 -10.38 -4.89 3.83
C LEU A 6 -9.29 -4.48 2.82
N ILE A 7 -8.94 -3.20 2.79
CA ILE A 7 -7.90 -2.66 1.90
C ILE A 7 -6.64 -2.41 2.73
N THR A 8 -5.53 -3.10 2.44
CA THR A 8 -4.36 -3.11 3.34
C THR A 8 -3.01 -3.13 2.63
N GLU A 9 -1.95 -2.91 3.42
CA GLU A 9 -0.55 -3.11 3.00
C GLU A 9 0.18 -4.14 3.86
N TYR A 10 -0.19 -4.28 5.13
CA TYR A 10 0.42 -5.17 6.13
C TYR A 10 1.95 -5.11 6.14
N ASN A 11 2.51 -3.92 6.35
CA ASN A 11 3.94 -3.63 6.14
C ASN A 11 4.73 -3.31 7.43
N PRO A 12 4.97 -4.24 8.37
CA PRO A 12 4.55 -5.65 8.38
C PRO A 12 3.15 -5.85 9.02
N PHE A 13 2.66 -7.08 9.02
CA PHE A 13 1.47 -7.46 9.80
C PHE A 13 1.79 -7.36 11.31
N HIS A 14 0.82 -6.90 12.12
CA HIS A 14 0.98 -6.68 13.57
C HIS A 14 -0.37 -6.74 14.29
N ASN A 15 -0.38 -6.63 15.62
CA ASN A 15 -1.59 -6.77 16.44
C ASN A 15 -2.72 -5.81 16.07
N GLY A 16 -2.41 -4.56 15.70
CA GLY A 16 -3.39 -3.61 15.19
C GLY A 16 -4.15 -4.12 13.95
N HIS A 17 -3.48 -4.83 13.05
CA HIS A 17 -4.10 -5.43 11.87
C HIS A 17 -4.98 -6.64 12.23
N GLN A 18 -4.54 -7.48 13.17
CA GLN A 18 -5.38 -8.58 13.66
C GLN A 18 -6.66 -8.06 14.31
N TYR A 19 -6.53 -7.02 15.15
CA TYR A 19 -7.66 -6.32 15.73
C TYR A 19 -8.58 -5.76 14.65
N HIS A 20 -8.04 -5.12 13.60
CA HIS A 20 -8.85 -4.61 12.50
C HIS A 20 -9.66 -5.70 11.81
N ILE A 21 -9.08 -6.86 11.50
CA ILE A 21 -9.82 -8.00 10.92
C ILE A 21 -10.95 -8.44 11.86
N GLN A 22 -10.64 -8.69 13.12
CA GLN A 22 -11.59 -9.18 14.12
C GLN A 22 -12.73 -8.20 14.35
N LYS A 23 -12.40 -6.93 14.57
CA LYS A 23 -13.39 -5.88 14.83
C LYS A 23 -14.24 -5.60 13.60
N SER A 24 -13.69 -5.72 12.39
CA SER A 24 -14.46 -5.59 11.15
C SER A 24 -15.52 -6.68 11.03
N LEU A 25 -15.18 -7.94 11.33
CA LEU A 25 -16.14 -9.04 11.36
C LEU A 25 -17.24 -8.79 12.41
N GLU A 26 -16.85 -8.34 13.61
CA GLU A 26 -17.78 -8.04 14.71
C GLU A 26 -18.77 -6.92 14.34
N VAL A 27 -18.30 -5.75 13.90
CA VAL A 27 -19.15 -4.57 13.67
C VAL A 27 -20.03 -4.69 12.43
N THR A 28 -19.61 -5.50 11.45
CA THR A 28 -20.39 -5.73 10.21
C THR A 28 -21.30 -6.95 10.30
N GLY A 29 -21.08 -7.83 11.29
CA GLY A 29 -21.72 -9.15 11.36
C GLY A 29 -21.40 -10.04 10.16
N ALA A 30 -20.28 -9.80 9.46
CA ALA A 30 -19.90 -10.56 8.27
C ALA A 30 -19.39 -11.97 8.63
N ASP A 31 -19.68 -12.94 7.77
CA ASP A 31 -19.23 -14.33 7.91
C ASP A 31 -17.75 -14.49 7.50
N ALA A 32 -17.24 -13.61 6.64
CA ALA A 32 -15.90 -13.70 6.06
C ALA A 32 -15.26 -12.33 5.89
N ALA A 33 -13.93 -12.27 6.09
CA ALA A 33 -13.11 -11.13 5.72
C ALA A 33 -12.24 -11.49 4.51
N ILE A 34 -12.31 -10.70 3.45
CA ILE A 34 -11.36 -10.77 2.33
C ILE A 34 -10.47 -9.54 2.32
N VAL A 35 -9.22 -9.73 1.92
CA VAL A 35 -8.22 -8.66 1.90
C VAL A 35 -7.84 -8.36 0.46
N VAL A 36 -7.83 -7.08 0.09
CA VAL A 36 -7.13 -6.56 -1.09
C VAL A 36 -5.88 -5.86 -0.59
N MET A 37 -4.72 -6.46 -0.87
CA MET A 37 -3.44 -6.06 -0.31
C MET A 37 -2.52 -5.51 -1.38
N SER A 38 -1.81 -4.43 -1.08
CA SER A 38 -0.68 -3.99 -1.91
C SER A 38 0.33 -5.13 -2.11
N GLY A 39 0.81 -5.27 -3.35
CA GLY A 39 1.88 -6.18 -3.72
C GLY A 39 3.22 -5.78 -3.09
N ASP A 40 4.35 -6.09 -3.73
CA ASP A 40 5.69 -5.89 -3.16
C ASP A 40 6.10 -4.41 -2.96
N TYR A 41 5.26 -3.47 -3.38
CA TYR A 41 5.42 -2.03 -3.20
C TYR A 41 4.12 -1.42 -2.68
N VAL A 42 4.26 -0.36 -1.87
CA VAL A 42 3.15 0.24 -1.10
C VAL A 42 2.83 1.66 -1.58
N GLN A 43 1.69 2.20 -1.16
CA GLN A 43 1.10 3.47 -1.60
C GLN A 43 2.03 4.66 -1.36
N ARG A 44 2.91 4.55 -0.36
CA ARG A 44 3.89 5.58 -0.03
C ARG A 44 5.07 5.67 -1.01
N GLY A 45 5.07 4.86 -2.07
CA GLY A 45 6.09 4.83 -3.10
C GLY A 45 7.38 4.12 -2.68
N THR A 46 7.27 3.16 -1.76
CA THR A 46 8.42 2.40 -1.22
C THR A 46 8.22 0.91 -1.40
N PRO A 47 9.29 0.08 -1.39
CA PRO A 47 9.12 -1.35 -1.22
C PRO A 47 8.40 -1.67 0.10
N ALA A 48 7.62 -2.75 0.12
CA ALA A 48 7.25 -3.38 1.38
C ALA A 48 8.51 -3.87 2.09
N ILE A 49 8.49 -3.99 3.42
CA ILE A 49 9.61 -4.51 4.20
C ILE A 49 9.81 -6.01 3.95
N MET A 50 8.77 -6.71 3.50
CA MET A 50 8.78 -8.15 3.28
C MET A 50 7.89 -8.52 2.07
N PRO A 51 8.17 -9.66 1.40
CA PRO A 51 7.43 -10.08 0.22
C PRO A 51 5.93 -10.21 0.46
N LYS A 52 5.13 -9.92 -0.55
CA LYS A 52 3.65 -10.01 -0.46
C LYS A 52 3.14 -11.38 -0.05
N HIS A 53 3.80 -12.46 -0.45
CA HIS A 53 3.41 -13.82 -0.07
C HIS A 53 3.54 -14.03 1.45
N LEU A 54 4.61 -13.53 2.07
CA LEU A 54 4.79 -13.64 3.52
C LEU A 54 3.71 -12.83 4.27
N ARG A 55 3.38 -11.63 3.79
CA ARG A 55 2.31 -10.80 4.35
C ARG A 55 0.92 -11.41 4.17
N ALA A 56 0.67 -12.02 3.02
CA ALA A 56 -0.57 -12.74 2.75
C ALA A 56 -0.71 -13.95 3.69
N GLU A 57 0.36 -14.71 3.91
CA GLU A 57 0.36 -15.83 4.86
C GLU A 57 0.05 -15.36 6.29
N MET A 58 0.66 -14.26 6.74
CA MET A 58 0.37 -13.66 8.04
C MET A 58 -1.12 -13.28 8.16
N ALA A 59 -1.68 -12.63 7.14
CA ALA A 59 -3.09 -12.24 7.13
C ALA A 59 -4.04 -13.45 7.19
N LEU A 60 -3.75 -14.52 6.43
CA LEU A 60 -4.56 -15.75 6.42
C LEU A 60 -4.54 -16.44 7.78
N LYS A 61 -3.36 -16.56 8.42
CA LYS A 61 -3.22 -17.12 9.78
C LYS A 61 -3.93 -16.28 10.85
N CYS A 62 -4.22 -15.00 10.57
CA CYS A 62 -4.83 -14.07 11.52
C CYS A 62 -6.31 -13.74 11.23
N GLY A 63 -6.97 -14.49 10.34
CA GLY A 63 -8.42 -14.43 10.17
C GLY A 63 -8.92 -14.01 8.79
N ALA A 64 -8.04 -13.55 7.88
CA ALA A 64 -8.44 -13.33 6.49
C ALA A 64 -8.77 -14.67 5.82
N CYS A 65 -9.87 -14.72 5.06
CA CYS A 65 -10.31 -15.92 4.34
C CYS A 65 -9.61 -16.06 2.99
N ALA A 66 -9.39 -14.92 2.31
CA ALA A 66 -8.68 -14.82 1.04
C ALA A 66 -7.92 -13.50 0.98
N VAL A 67 -6.76 -13.50 0.32
CA VAL A 67 -5.93 -12.31 0.09
C VAL A 67 -5.68 -12.15 -1.41
N PHE A 68 -6.11 -11.03 -1.96
CA PHE A 68 -5.92 -10.62 -3.34
C PHE A 68 -4.82 -9.57 -3.44
N GLU A 69 -4.06 -9.61 -4.53
CA GLU A 69 -3.09 -8.56 -4.85
C GLU A 69 -3.81 -7.39 -5.54
N LEU A 70 -3.61 -6.18 -5.02
CA LEU A 70 -3.94 -4.94 -5.71
C LEU A 70 -2.89 -4.68 -6.80
N PRO A 71 -3.26 -4.51 -8.09
CA PRO A 71 -2.31 -4.26 -9.16
C PRO A 71 -1.40 -3.07 -8.85
N VAL A 72 -0.12 -3.18 -9.23
CA VAL A 72 0.95 -2.27 -8.79
C VAL A 72 0.68 -0.82 -9.21
N CYS A 73 -0.01 -0.62 -10.33
CA CYS A 73 -0.40 0.70 -10.82
C CYS A 73 -1.38 1.44 -9.90
N TYR A 74 -2.17 0.73 -9.10
CA TYR A 74 -3.04 1.29 -8.07
C TYR A 74 -2.36 1.28 -6.70
N ALA A 75 -1.69 0.17 -6.35
CA ALA A 75 -1.03 -0.02 -5.07
C ALA A 75 0.04 1.04 -4.77
N THR A 76 0.64 1.64 -5.81
CA THR A 76 1.70 2.64 -5.69
C THR A 76 1.25 4.06 -6.06
N ALA A 77 -0.06 4.30 -6.18
CA ALA A 77 -0.61 5.58 -6.68
C ALA A 77 -0.90 6.61 -5.57
N THR A 78 -1.48 7.76 -5.95
CA THR A 78 -2.06 8.73 -5.00
C THR A 78 -3.19 8.11 -4.18
N ALA A 79 -3.56 8.71 -3.04
CA ALA A 79 -4.66 8.22 -2.21
C ALA A 79 -5.96 8.03 -2.98
N GLU A 80 -6.31 9.00 -3.83
CA GLU A 80 -7.50 8.93 -4.70
C GLU A 80 -7.47 7.72 -5.65
N LEU A 81 -6.37 7.52 -6.40
CA LEU A 81 -6.30 6.42 -7.36
C LEU A 81 -6.10 5.06 -6.68
N PHE A 82 -5.41 5.02 -5.54
CA PHE A 82 -5.31 3.83 -4.70
C PHE A 82 -6.69 3.38 -4.19
N ALA A 83 -7.45 4.32 -3.62
CA ALA A 83 -8.80 4.06 -3.13
C ALA A 83 -9.75 3.66 -4.26
N LEU A 84 -9.73 4.37 -5.39
CA LEU A 84 -10.53 4.03 -6.56
C LEU A 84 -10.21 2.62 -7.06
N GLY A 85 -8.93 2.29 -7.22
CA GLY A 85 -8.50 0.96 -7.68
C GLY A 85 -8.89 -0.15 -6.70
N ALA A 86 -8.70 0.06 -5.39
CA ALA A 86 -9.01 -0.96 -4.40
C ALA A 86 -10.53 -1.17 -4.20
N VAL A 87 -11.31 -0.09 -4.18
CA VAL A 87 -12.78 -0.17 -4.05
C VAL A 87 -13.40 -0.76 -5.32
N SER A 88 -12.97 -0.33 -6.51
CA SER A 88 -13.48 -0.91 -7.76
C SER A 88 -13.12 -2.39 -7.89
N PHE A 89 -11.97 -2.82 -7.38
CA PHE A 89 -11.60 -4.22 -7.33
C PHE A 89 -12.59 -5.02 -6.47
N LEU A 90 -12.83 -4.57 -5.22
CA LEU A 90 -13.77 -5.21 -4.31
C LEU A 90 -15.20 -5.26 -4.88
N ASP A 91 -15.64 -4.18 -5.53
CA ASP A 91 -16.95 -4.10 -6.18
C ASP A 91 -17.07 -5.11 -7.33
N GLN A 92 -16.06 -5.20 -8.20
CA GLN A 92 -16.05 -6.12 -9.34
C GLN A 92 -15.92 -7.61 -8.95
N LEU A 93 -15.48 -7.92 -7.72
CA LEU A 93 -15.59 -9.29 -7.19
C LEU A 93 -17.05 -9.74 -7.01
N GLY A 94 -18.01 -8.80 -6.91
CA GLY A 94 -19.45 -9.09 -6.87
C GLY A 94 -19.95 -9.85 -5.64
N VAL A 95 -19.08 -10.03 -4.63
CA VAL A 95 -19.39 -10.77 -3.40
C VAL A 95 -19.29 -9.94 -2.12
N VAL A 96 -18.71 -8.74 -2.20
CA VAL A 96 -18.41 -7.92 -1.02
C VAL A 96 -19.66 -7.14 -0.64
N ASP A 97 -20.09 -7.26 0.61
CA ASP A 97 -21.23 -6.51 1.16
C ASP A 97 -20.77 -5.26 1.88
N TYR A 98 -19.64 -5.35 2.59
CA TYR A 98 -19.15 -4.29 3.48
C TYR A 98 -17.70 -3.92 3.16
N LEU A 99 -17.34 -2.66 3.34
CA LEU A 99 -15.96 -2.19 3.36
C LEU A 99 -15.69 -1.65 4.76
N CYS A 100 -14.70 -2.21 5.47
CA CYS A 100 -14.33 -1.70 6.80
C CYS A 100 -12.90 -1.16 6.80
N PHE A 101 -12.72 0.10 7.20
CA PHE A 101 -11.41 0.74 7.30
C PHE A 101 -11.20 1.36 8.69
N GLY A 102 -9.96 1.33 9.19
CA GLY A 102 -9.61 2.03 10.42
C GLY A 102 -9.54 3.53 10.21
N SER A 103 -10.01 4.33 11.16
CA SER A 103 -9.88 5.79 11.19
C SER A 103 -9.47 6.28 12.57
N GLU A 104 -8.88 7.47 12.65
CA GLU A 104 -8.55 8.12 13.91
C GLU A 104 -9.81 8.65 14.61
N CYS A 105 -10.76 9.19 13.82
CA CYS A 105 -11.98 9.81 14.34
C CYS A 105 -13.11 8.83 14.68
N ASN A 106 -13.18 7.68 13.99
CA ASN A 106 -14.31 6.75 14.06
C ASN A 106 -15.68 7.41 13.77
N ASP A 107 -15.71 8.43 12.91
CA ASP A 107 -16.91 9.20 12.55
C ASP A 107 -17.25 8.96 11.07
N LEU A 108 -18.00 7.89 10.80
CA LEU A 108 -18.40 7.57 9.42
C LEU A 108 -19.26 8.66 8.79
N ASP A 109 -20.17 9.28 9.56
CA ASP A 109 -21.09 10.30 9.06
C ASP A 109 -20.34 11.57 8.68
N GLY A 110 -19.40 12.02 9.52
CA GLY A 110 -18.53 13.16 9.24
C GLY A 110 -17.65 12.91 8.01
N LEU A 111 -17.01 11.75 7.92
CA LEU A 111 -16.20 11.38 6.75
C LEU A 111 -17.04 11.30 5.47
N THR A 112 -18.28 10.79 5.56
CA THR A 112 -19.21 10.68 4.42
C THR A 112 -19.63 12.05 3.92
N LYS A 113 -20.02 12.97 4.82
CA LYS A 113 -20.35 14.36 4.46
C LYS A 113 -19.20 15.05 3.74
N ILE A 114 -17.98 14.91 4.24
CA ILE A 114 -16.80 15.48 3.59
C ILE A 114 -16.55 14.84 2.23
N ALA A 115 -16.63 13.51 2.12
CA ALA A 115 -16.50 12.81 0.85
C ALA A 115 -17.54 13.30 -0.17
N ASP A 116 -18.78 13.55 0.25
CA ASP A 116 -19.85 14.05 -0.61
C ASP A 116 -19.55 15.44 -1.17
N ILE A 117 -19.14 16.37 -0.30
CA ILE A 117 -18.76 17.73 -0.73
C ILE A 117 -17.60 17.69 -1.73
N LEU A 118 -16.62 16.83 -1.48
CA LEU A 118 -15.45 16.67 -2.33
C LEU A 118 -15.71 15.89 -3.62
N CYS A 119 -16.84 15.20 -3.71
CA CYS A 119 -17.30 14.55 -4.94
C CYS A 119 -18.14 15.49 -5.79
N ASP A 120 -19.02 16.28 -5.16
CA ASP A 120 -19.94 17.18 -5.85
C ASP A 120 -19.33 18.54 -6.19
N GLU A 121 -18.30 18.95 -5.44
CA GLU A 121 -17.61 20.24 -5.57
C GLU A 121 -18.57 21.43 -5.74
N PRO A 122 -19.51 21.65 -4.80
CA PRO A 122 -20.54 22.68 -4.93
C PRO A 122 -19.93 24.08 -5.13
N ASP A 123 -20.64 24.96 -5.84
CA ASP A 123 -20.12 26.26 -6.25
C ASP A 123 -19.57 27.10 -5.10
N GLU A 124 -20.25 27.10 -3.94
CA GLU A 124 -19.80 27.80 -2.74
C GLU A 124 -18.48 27.25 -2.18
N TYR A 125 -18.35 25.92 -2.08
CA TYR A 125 -17.09 25.27 -1.69
C TYR A 125 -15.95 25.61 -2.67
N THR A 126 -16.23 25.50 -3.98
CA THR A 126 -15.26 25.78 -5.04
C THR A 126 -14.82 27.25 -5.02
N LYS A 127 -15.72 28.17 -4.67
CA LYS A 127 -15.41 29.58 -4.47
C LYS A 127 -14.43 29.77 -3.32
N PHE A 128 -14.73 29.24 -2.12
CA PHE A 128 -13.82 29.32 -0.96
C PHE A 128 -12.45 28.72 -1.27
N LEU A 129 -12.41 27.55 -1.94
CA LEU A 129 -11.15 26.91 -2.34
C LEU A 129 -10.31 27.82 -3.26
N LYS A 130 -10.93 28.42 -4.28
CA LYS A 130 -10.24 29.33 -5.22
C LYS A 130 -9.75 30.60 -4.53
N GLU A 131 -10.52 31.15 -3.59
CA GLU A 131 -10.12 32.31 -2.79
C GLU A 131 -8.90 32.00 -1.92
N ASN A 132 -8.91 30.87 -1.21
CA ASN A 132 -7.80 30.41 -0.37
C ASN A 132 -6.52 30.14 -1.19
N LEU A 133 -6.65 29.51 -2.36
CA LEU A 133 -5.52 29.29 -3.28
C LEU A 133 -4.95 30.61 -3.82
N ARG A 134 -5.80 31.59 -4.16
CA ARG A 134 -5.36 32.92 -4.59
C ARG A 134 -4.68 33.70 -3.47
N ALA A 135 -5.03 33.43 -2.22
CA ALA A 135 -4.34 33.96 -1.04
C ALA A 135 -2.96 33.30 -0.78
N GLY A 136 -2.53 32.35 -1.63
CA GLY A 136 -1.22 31.72 -1.55
C GLY A 136 -1.16 30.54 -0.57
N MET A 137 -2.30 30.05 -0.08
CA MET A 137 -2.34 28.85 0.76
C MET A 137 -1.93 27.61 -0.04
N SER A 138 -1.30 26.65 0.65
CA SER A 138 -1.04 25.33 0.06
C SER A 138 -2.36 24.61 -0.24
N PHE A 139 -2.40 23.74 -1.26
CA PHE A 139 -3.64 23.03 -1.60
C PHE A 139 -4.28 22.28 -0.41
N PRO A 140 -3.53 21.52 0.43
CA PRO A 140 -4.11 20.89 1.62
C PRO A 140 -4.74 21.90 2.59
N THR A 141 -4.06 23.00 2.88
CA THR A 141 -4.56 24.07 3.77
C THR A 141 -5.79 24.75 3.17
N ALA A 142 -5.72 25.12 1.89
CA ALA A 142 -6.81 25.77 1.19
C ALA A 142 -8.07 24.89 1.14
N ARG A 143 -7.90 23.58 0.95
CA ARG A 143 -8.97 22.58 0.96
C ARG A 143 -9.63 22.47 2.34
N GLN A 144 -8.82 22.42 3.39
CA GLN A 144 -9.29 22.35 4.77
C GLN A 144 -10.11 23.59 5.13
N ASP A 145 -9.56 24.79 4.90
CA ASP A 145 -10.24 26.05 5.22
C ASP A 145 -11.52 26.24 4.40
N ALA A 146 -11.52 25.82 3.13
CA ALA A 146 -12.70 25.87 2.28
C ALA A 146 -13.81 24.93 2.78
N LEU A 147 -13.46 23.74 3.27
CA LEU A 147 -14.42 22.81 3.87
C LEU A 147 -15.00 23.35 5.17
N SER A 148 -14.18 23.89 6.07
CA SER A 148 -14.66 24.53 7.31
C SER A 148 -15.62 25.68 7.01
N SER A 149 -15.28 26.53 6.02
CA SER A 149 -16.12 27.64 5.59
C SER A 149 -17.45 27.18 5.00
N TYR A 150 -17.43 26.15 4.14
CA TYR A 150 -18.65 25.61 3.52
C TYR A 150 -19.57 24.91 4.53
N MET A 151 -19.01 24.17 5.49
CA MET A 151 -19.79 23.45 6.50
C MET A 151 -20.29 24.35 7.63
N GLY A 152 -19.76 25.57 7.75
CA GLY A 152 -20.09 26.48 8.86
C GLY A 152 -19.58 25.98 10.21
N ILE A 153 -18.51 25.18 10.23
CA ILE A 153 -17.94 24.59 11.45
C ILE A 153 -16.58 25.24 11.71
N SER A 154 -16.30 25.54 12.97
CA SER A 154 -15.08 26.23 13.40
C SER A 154 -13.81 25.44 13.08
N ASP A 155 -13.87 24.11 13.11
CA ASP A 155 -12.73 23.26 12.75
C ASP A 155 -13.12 21.85 12.28
N CYS A 156 -12.81 21.53 11.02
CA CYS A 156 -12.86 20.17 10.45
C CYS A 156 -11.46 19.56 10.27
N SER A 157 -10.40 20.17 10.85
CA SER A 157 -9.00 19.78 10.67
C SER A 157 -8.75 18.31 10.98
N PHE A 158 -9.32 17.80 12.08
CA PHE A 158 -9.11 16.44 12.54
C PHE A 158 -9.56 15.38 11.52
N LEU A 159 -10.52 15.70 10.63
CA LEU A 159 -10.98 14.79 9.58
C LEU A 159 -10.06 14.76 8.36
N LEU A 160 -9.17 15.74 8.21
CA LEU A 160 -8.31 15.93 7.03
C LEU A 160 -6.82 15.96 7.35
N SER A 161 -6.43 15.99 8.63
CA SER A 161 -5.04 15.95 9.07
C SER A 161 -4.47 14.54 9.04
N ASP A 162 -5.30 13.56 9.39
CA ASP A 162 -4.81 12.23 9.71
C ASP A 162 -4.81 11.30 8.49
N PRO A 163 -3.75 10.50 8.27
CA PRO A 163 -3.63 9.69 7.07
C PRO A 163 -4.76 8.69 6.85
N ASN A 164 -5.32 8.10 7.92
CA ASN A 164 -6.37 7.09 7.77
C ASN A 164 -7.75 7.74 7.60
N ASN A 165 -8.01 8.91 8.19
CA ASN A 165 -9.19 9.73 7.86
C ASN A 165 -9.17 10.15 6.37
N ILE A 166 -8.02 10.64 5.87
CA ILE A 166 -7.85 10.99 4.44
C ILE A 166 -8.14 9.78 3.54
N LEU A 167 -7.58 8.61 3.86
CA LEU A 167 -7.84 7.39 3.10
C LEU A 167 -9.31 6.97 3.17
N GLY A 168 -9.93 7.08 4.35
CA GLY A 168 -11.37 6.83 4.55
C GLY A 168 -12.24 7.68 3.63
N ILE A 169 -11.97 8.97 3.55
CA ILE A 169 -12.65 9.90 2.63
C ILE A 169 -12.46 9.45 1.18
N GLU A 170 -11.25 9.08 0.76
CA GLU A 170 -11.00 8.62 -0.61
C GLU A 170 -11.71 7.29 -0.91
N TYR A 171 -11.86 6.38 0.07
CA TYR A 171 -12.68 5.17 -0.10
C TYR A 171 -14.16 5.49 -0.29
N LEU A 172 -14.71 6.42 0.49
CA LEU A 172 -16.11 6.85 0.38
C LEU A 172 -16.37 7.53 -0.97
N LYS A 173 -15.46 8.42 -1.41
CA LYS A 173 -15.47 9.01 -2.75
C LYS A 173 -15.44 7.93 -3.84
N ALA A 174 -14.59 6.92 -3.68
CA ALA A 174 -14.48 5.81 -4.63
C ALA A 174 -15.77 4.99 -4.71
N LEU A 175 -16.36 4.61 -3.56
CA LEU A 175 -17.64 3.88 -3.48
C LEU A 175 -18.74 4.61 -4.25
N ARG A 176 -18.85 5.92 -4.03
CA ARG A 176 -19.81 6.79 -4.73
C ARG A 176 -19.53 6.86 -6.23
N ARG A 177 -18.26 7.07 -6.62
CA ARG A 177 -17.85 7.20 -8.03
C ARG A 177 -18.14 5.95 -8.84
N VAL A 178 -17.93 4.76 -8.27
CA VAL A 178 -18.26 3.49 -8.95
C VAL A 178 -19.71 3.05 -8.75
N LYS A 179 -20.51 3.84 -8.01
CA LYS A 179 -21.90 3.53 -7.65
C LYS A 179 -22.04 2.15 -6.99
N SER A 180 -21.09 1.83 -6.12
CA SER A 180 -21.03 0.54 -5.44
C SER A 180 -22.20 0.35 -4.48
N ARG A 181 -22.61 -0.90 -4.30
CA ARG A 181 -23.57 -1.30 -3.26
C ARG A 181 -22.89 -1.66 -1.93
N ILE A 182 -21.55 -1.69 -1.92
CA ILE A 182 -20.77 -1.99 -0.72
C ILE A 182 -21.05 -0.93 0.35
N GLN A 183 -21.45 -1.35 1.53
CA GLN A 183 -21.73 -0.46 2.66
C GLN A 183 -20.44 -0.18 3.46
N PRO A 184 -20.07 1.10 3.67
CA PRO A 184 -18.87 1.44 4.41
C PRO A 184 -19.09 1.32 5.92
N PHE A 185 -18.03 0.91 6.61
CA PHE A 185 -17.89 0.90 8.06
C PHE A 185 -16.53 1.49 8.41
N THR A 186 -16.44 2.12 9.58
CA THR A 186 -15.16 2.50 10.15
C THR A 186 -15.03 2.00 11.58
N ILE A 187 -13.80 1.76 12.00
CA ILE A 187 -13.47 1.42 13.38
C ILE A 187 -12.37 2.35 13.88
N LYS A 188 -12.38 2.66 15.18
CA LYS A 188 -11.30 3.40 15.81
C LYS A 188 -10.01 2.60 15.81
N ARG A 189 -8.91 3.20 15.35
CA ARG A 189 -7.58 2.60 15.46
C ARG A 189 -7.17 2.50 16.93
N MET A 190 -6.61 1.34 17.30
CA MET A 190 -6.00 1.10 18.61
C MET A 190 -4.49 1.39 18.62
N GLU A 191 -3.92 1.70 17.45
CA GLU A 191 -2.51 2.04 17.30
C GLU A 191 -2.18 3.42 17.88
N SER A 192 -0.95 3.58 18.36
CA SER A 192 -0.38 4.91 18.64
C SER A 192 -0.37 5.79 17.38
N ASP A 193 -0.34 7.11 17.57
CA ASP A 193 -0.28 8.09 16.47
C ASP A 193 0.68 7.66 15.36
N TYR A 194 0.30 7.93 14.11
CA TYR A 194 1.03 7.53 12.90
C TYR A 194 2.53 7.94 12.89
N HIS A 195 2.89 8.94 13.71
CA HIS A 195 4.25 9.47 13.89
C HIS A 195 5.01 8.92 15.11
N ASP A 196 4.40 8.10 15.95
CA ASP A 196 5.06 7.51 17.10
C ASP A 196 6.06 6.44 16.62
N GLN A 197 7.36 6.72 16.79
CA GLN A 197 8.46 5.82 16.49
C GLN A 197 8.83 4.94 17.70
N THR A 198 8.17 5.13 18.85
CA THR A 198 8.42 4.34 20.06
C THR A 198 7.48 3.15 20.15
N LEU A 199 8.00 2.02 20.64
CA LEU A 199 7.19 0.82 20.88
C LEU A 199 6.31 1.05 22.13
N ARG A 200 5.02 0.74 22.03
CA ARG A 200 4.10 0.68 23.17
C ARG A 200 3.69 -0.77 23.45
N SER A 201 3.10 -1.02 24.61
CA SER A 201 2.92 -2.38 25.16
C SER A 201 2.23 -3.42 24.25
N THR A 202 1.40 -3.03 23.26
CA THR A 202 0.67 -4.04 22.43
C THR A 202 0.32 -3.60 21.00
N TYR A 203 0.13 -2.30 20.76
CA TYR A 203 -0.34 -1.77 19.46
C TYR A 203 0.60 -0.68 18.91
N SER A 204 1.84 -1.05 18.59
CA SER A 204 2.76 -0.14 17.92
C SER A 204 2.41 0.05 16.44
N SER A 205 2.72 1.23 15.90
CA SER A 205 2.55 1.52 14.47
C SER A 205 3.47 0.63 13.63
N ALA A 206 3.04 0.31 12.40
CA ALA A 206 3.91 -0.38 11.44
C ALA A 206 5.24 0.35 11.23
N SER A 207 5.24 1.69 11.30
CA SER A 207 6.45 2.51 11.20
C SER A 207 7.43 2.28 12.34
N ALA A 208 6.95 2.21 13.59
CA ALA A 208 7.78 1.90 14.76
C ALA A 208 8.44 0.51 14.63
N ILE A 209 7.67 -0.50 14.22
CA ILE A 209 8.17 -1.85 13.99
C ILE A 209 9.27 -1.87 12.91
N ARG A 210 9.05 -1.15 11.80
CA ARG A 210 10.08 -1.04 10.74
C ARG A 210 11.34 -0.31 11.22
N SER A 211 11.20 0.72 12.06
CA SER A 211 12.34 1.44 12.65
C SER A 211 13.16 0.53 13.57
N LEU A 212 12.51 -0.29 14.40
CA LEU A 212 13.16 -1.29 15.23
C LEU A 212 13.96 -2.30 14.38
N LEU A 213 13.34 -2.83 13.32
CA LEU A 213 14.00 -3.74 12.39
C LEU A 213 15.19 -3.08 11.67
N ALA A 214 15.10 -1.79 11.34
CA ALA A 214 16.20 -1.04 10.72
C ALA A 214 17.39 -0.86 11.67
N TYR A 215 17.14 -0.47 12.93
CA TYR A 215 18.18 -0.30 13.95
C TYR A 215 18.98 -1.60 14.17
N SER A 216 18.28 -2.74 14.22
CA SER A 216 18.91 -4.08 14.31
C SER A 216 19.95 -4.34 13.22
N SER A 217 19.63 -3.90 12.00
CA SER A 217 20.44 -4.20 10.83
C SER A 217 21.72 -3.36 10.83
N SER A 218 21.66 -2.12 11.35
CA SER A 218 22.81 -1.23 11.47
C SER A 218 23.79 -1.61 12.59
N VAL A 219 23.30 -2.01 13.77
CA VAL A 219 24.15 -2.42 14.90
C VAL A 219 24.94 -3.70 14.56
N LEU A 220 24.36 -4.56 13.73
CA LEU A 220 25.00 -5.78 13.23
C LEU A 220 26.06 -5.53 12.14
N GLN A 221 26.00 -4.42 11.41
CA GLN A 221 26.98 -4.09 10.36
C GLN A 221 28.27 -3.49 10.94
N THR A 222 28.22 -2.81 12.07
CA THR A 222 29.42 -2.24 12.74
C THR A 222 30.27 -3.27 13.46
N GLN A 223 29.81 -4.51 13.63
CA GLN A 223 30.55 -5.59 14.31
C GLN A 223 31.22 -6.60 13.38
N GLN A 224 31.22 -6.40 12.05
CA GLN A 224 31.81 -7.37 11.10
C GLN A 224 33.33 -7.23 10.86
N VAL A 225 34.09 -6.50 11.70
CA VAL A 225 35.55 -6.30 11.48
C VAL A 225 36.46 -7.02 12.51
N THR A 226 35.93 -7.75 13.48
CA THR A 226 36.78 -8.53 14.39
C THR A 226 36.30 -9.96 14.45
N GLY A 227 37.09 -10.85 13.85
CA GLY A 227 36.83 -12.28 13.85
C GLY A 227 37.04 -12.89 15.24
N GLU A 228 35.99 -12.89 16.05
CA GLU A 228 35.85 -13.80 17.19
C GLU A 228 34.39 -14.27 17.27
N THR A 229 34.21 -15.58 17.37
CA THR A 229 32.94 -16.29 17.47
C THR A 229 32.23 -15.95 18.78
N PHE A 230 31.21 -15.10 18.72
CA PHE A 230 30.17 -15.00 19.73
C PHE A 230 28.81 -15.29 19.10
N GLU A 231 28.32 -16.49 19.37
CA GLU A 231 26.94 -16.88 19.07
C GLU A 231 25.97 -16.03 19.91
N ASN A 232 25.00 -15.42 19.21
CA ASN A 232 23.67 -15.02 19.71
C ASN A 232 23.56 -13.90 20.76
N THR A 233 23.59 -12.62 20.33
CA THR A 233 22.60 -11.59 20.75
C THR A 233 22.77 -10.27 20.00
N PRO A 234 22.20 -10.14 18.76
CA PRO A 234 21.42 -8.91 18.46
C PRO A 234 20.05 -9.09 17.76
N PHE A 235 19.55 -10.31 17.51
CA PHE A 235 18.19 -10.53 16.95
C PHE A 235 17.20 -11.16 17.94
N SER A 236 17.67 -11.96 18.91
CA SER A 236 16.83 -12.55 19.97
C SER A 236 16.17 -11.50 20.85
N SER A 237 16.88 -10.41 21.19
CA SER A 237 16.32 -9.28 21.96
C SER A 237 15.18 -8.59 21.22
N ILE A 238 15.32 -8.39 19.92
CA ILE A 238 14.32 -7.72 19.08
C ILE A 238 13.12 -8.62 18.82
N LEU A 239 13.34 -9.93 18.66
CA LEU A 239 12.24 -10.88 18.58
C LEU A 239 11.40 -10.87 19.86
N ASN A 240 12.02 -10.70 21.03
CA ASN A 240 11.29 -10.55 22.30
C ASN A 240 10.48 -9.24 22.31
N GLU A 241 11.05 -8.12 21.84
CA GLU A 241 10.31 -6.85 21.72
C GLU A 241 9.16 -6.93 20.70
N LEU A 242 9.32 -7.72 19.63
CA LEU A 242 8.29 -7.95 18.62
C LEU A 242 7.21 -8.92 19.08
N GLU A 243 7.49 -9.80 20.04
CA GLU A 243 6.56 -10.82 20.53
C GLU A 243 5.24 -10.21 21.03
N ASP A 244 5.31 -9.05 21.68
CA ASP A 244 4.14 -8.32 22.17
C ASP A 244 3.46 -7.46 21.10
N GLN A 245 4.05 -7.33 19.91
CA GLN A 245 3.56 -6.45 18.83
C GLN A 245 2.94 -7.21 17.65
N VAL A 246 3.21 -8.51 17.54
CA VAL A 246 2.75 -9.34 16.42
C VAL A 246 2.10 -10.62 16.92
N PRO A 247 1.10 -11.16 16.21
CA PRO A 247 0.48 -12.41 16.61
C PRO A 247 1.50 -13.55 16.61
N LYS A 248 1.34 -14.53 17.53
CA LYS A 248 2.26 -15.68 17.67
C LYS A 248 2.50 -16.43 16.36
N SER A 249 1.46 -16.59 15.53
CA SER A 249 1.56 -17.22 14.21
C SER A 249 2.43 -16.43 13.23
N CYS A 250 2.45 -15.11 13.34
CA CYS A 250 3.32 -14.23 12.55
C CYS A 250 4.74 -14.22 13.10
N LEU A 251 4.93 -14.32 14.42
CA LEU A 251 6.25 -14.36 15.04
C LEU A 251 7.11 -15.53 14.53
N ALA A 252 6.52 -16.71 14.33
CA ALA A 252 7.21 -17.85 13.72
C ALA A 252 7.74 -17.52 12.31
N LEU A 253 6.88 -16.94 11.47
CA LEU A 253 7.26 -16.51 10.11
C LEU A 253 8.35 -15.43 10.12
N LEU A 254 8.31 -14.51 11.08
CA LEU A 254 9.38 -13.53 11.28
C LEU A 254 10.71 -14.23 11.60
N LYS A 255 10.71 -15.18 12.54
CA LYS A 255 11.90 -15.94 12.91
C LYS A 255 12.49 -16.71 11.71
N ASP A 256 11.64 -17.41 10.96
CA ASP A 256 12.06 -18.32 9.89
C ASP A 256 12.63 -17.59 8.66
N TYR A 257 12.10 -16.40 8.34
CA TYR A 257 12.42 -15.69 7.11
C TYR A 257 13.30 -14.44 7.29
N HIS A 258 13.65 -14.09 8.53
CA HIS A 258 14.55 -12.97 8.80
C HIS A 258 15.95 -13.21 8.23
N LYS A 259 16.49 -12.20 7.55
CA LYS A 259 17.74 -12.26 6.77
C LYS A 259 17.76 -13.33 5.67
N VAL A 260 16.59 -13.86 5.31
CA VAL A 260 16.42 -14.76 4.16
C VAL A 260 15.57 -14.07 3.09
N LEU A 261 14.44 -13.48 3.49
CA LEU A 261 13.52 -12.76 2.59
C LEU A 261 13.30 -11.30 3.00
N TYR A 262 13.63 -10.92 4.23
CA TYR A 262 13.39 -9.58 4.79
C TYR A 262 14.41 -9.25 5.89
N PRO A 263 14.60 -7.99 6.32
CA PRO A 263 13.91 -6.78 5.87
C PRO A 263 14.46 -6.19 4.56
N VAL A 264 13.57 -5.86 3.63
CA VAL A 264 13.88 -5.11 2.40
C VAL A 264 13.66 -3.62 2.66
N TYR A 265 14.62 -2.79 2.21
CA TYR A 265 14.62 -1.35 2.38
C TYR A 265 14.73 -0.64 1.03
N GLN A 266 14.34 0.63 1.01
CA GLN A 266 14.41 1.47 -0.19
C GLN A 266 15.82 1.52 -0.80
N ASN A 267 16.87 1.56 0.03
CA ASN A 267 18.25 1.64 -0.44
C ASN A 267 18.76 0.35 -1.12
N ASP A 268 18.11 -0.79 -0.92
CA ASP A 268 18.47 -2.03 -1.61
C ASP A 268 18.20 -1.94 -3.13
N PHE A 269 17.37 -0.98 -3.56
CA PHE A 269 17.07 -0.72 -4.97
C PHE A 269 17.97 0.35 -5.60
N SER A 270 18.99 0.86 -4.90
CA SER A 270 19.76 2.04 -5.34
C SER A 270 20.45 1.84 -6.69
N LEU A 271 21.08 0.68 -6.92
CA LEU A 271 21.76 0.41 -8.18
C LEU A 271 20.78 0.28 -9.35
N LEU A 272 19.65 -0.41 -9.14
CA LEU A 272 18.57 -0.53 -10.12
C LEU A 272 18.01 0.84 -10.49
N MET A 273 17.79 1.70 -9.49
CA MET A 273 17.34 3.07 -9.70
C MET A 273 18.36 3.87 -10.50
N LYS A 274 19.64 3.89 -10.06
CA LYS A 274 20.71 4.63 -10.73
C LYS A 274 20.82 4.23 -12.19
N TYR A 275 20.82 2.93 -12.47
CA TYR A 275 20.79 2.40 -13.84
C TYR A 275 19.59 2.92 -14.64
N LYS A 276 18.37 2.90 -14.07
CA LYS A 276 17.17 3.39 -14.77
C LYS A 276 17.23 4.89 -15.05
N LEU A 277 17.80 5.68 -14.16
CA LEU A 277 17.95 7.13 -14.31
C LEU A 277 19.01 7.50 -15.37
N LEU A 278 20.17 6.83 -15.35
CA LEU A 278 21.27 7.08 -16.31
C LEU A 278 20.88 6.79 -17.77
N ASN A 279 19.88 5.94 -18.00
CA ASN A 279 19.42 5.54 -19.33
C ASN A 279 18.20 6.34 -19.82
N LYS A 280 17.97 7.56 -19.30
CA LYS A 280 16.78 8.36 -19.60
C LYS A 280 17.13 9.84 -19.77
N THR A 281 16.22 10.56 -20.43
CA THR A 281 16.26 12.01 -20.62
C THR A 281 15.07 12.67 -19.93
N PRO A 282 15.10 14.00 -19.66
CA PRO A 282 13.97 14.76 -19.13
C PRO A 282 12.64 14.48 -19.86
N GLN A 283 12.66 14.49 -21.20
CA GLN A 283 11.49 14.23 -22.05
C GLN A 283 10.98 12.79 -21.90
N SER A 284 11.87 11.84 -21.57
CA SER A 284 11.47 10.46 -21.27
C SER A 284 10.79 10.36 -19.91
N PHE A 285 11.26 11.12 -18.91
CA PHE A 285 10.78 11.07 -17.53
C PHE A 285 9.33 11.56 -17.38
N ILE A 286 8.92 12.61 -18.10
CA ILE A 286 7.56 13.18 -17.98
C ILE A 286 6.43 12.20 -18.35
N ARG A 287 6.75 11.08 -19.02
CA ARG A 287 5.80 10.02 -19.39
C ARG A 287 5.42 9.13 -18.21
N TYR A 288 6.22 9.12 -17.15
CA TYR A 288 5.99 8.29 -15.97
C TYR A 288 4.97 8.92 -15.02
N MET A 289 4.24 8.08 -14.29
CA MET A 289 3.29 8.51 -13.27
C MET A 289 3.97 9.37 -12.20
N ASP A 290 3.27 10.37 -11.65
CA ASP A 290 3.74 11.36 -10.67
C ASP A 290 4.90 12.29 -11.10
N VAL A 291 5.49 12.12 -12.30
CA VAL A 291 6.58 12.97 -12.79
C VAL A 291 6.05 14.21 -13.51
N SER A 292 6.34 15.39 -12.96
CA SER A 292 6.17 16.69 -13.63
C SER A 292 7.43 17.08 -14.40
N GLU A 293 7.31 18.08 -15.29
CA GLU A 293 8.46 18.64 -16.00
C GLU A 293 9.51 19.21 -15.03
N THR A 294 9.06 19.95 -14.02
CA THR A 294 9.93 20.47 -12.95
C THR A 294 10.69 19.36 -12.23
N LEU A 295 10.01 18.25 -11.89
CA LEU A 295 10.66 17.11 -11.24
C LEU A 295 11.63 16.39 -12.19
N ALA A 296 11.27 16.24 -13.47
CA ALA A 296 12.15 15.62 -14.48
C ALA A 296 13.46 16.40 -14.66
N ASN A 297 13.39 17.73 -14.76
CA ASN A 297 14.57 18.59 -14.84
C ASN A 297 15.41 18.52 -13.56
N ARG A 298 14.75 18.49 -12.39
CA ARG A 298 15.46 18.35 -11.10
C ARG A 298 16.18 17.00 -10.98
N ILE A 299 15.55 15.90 -11.40
CA ILE A 299 16.19 14.58 -11.45
C ILE A 299 17.46 14.64 -12.30
N GLN A 300 17.39 15.22 -13.49
CA GLN A 300 18.54 15.32 -14.39
C GLN A 300 19.68 16.16 -13.79
N ASN A 301 19.36 17.33 -13.22
CA ASN A 301 20.35 18.26 -12.71
C ASN A 301 21.09 17.74 -11.46
N ASN A 302 20.45 16.86 -10.69
CA ASN A 302 21.01 16.31 -9.45
C ASN A 302 21.60 14.89 -9.64
N LEU A 303 21.55 14.33 -10.85
CA LEU A 303 21.88 12.91 -11.08
C LEU A 303 23.33 12.55 -10.71
N ASN A 304 24.27 13.50 -10.85
CA ASN A 304 25.66 13.31 -10.47
C ASN A 304 25.85 13.16 -8.95
N ASP A 305 24.92 13.69 -8.16
CA ASP A 305 24.92 13.62 -6.69
C ASP A 305 24.09 12.44 -6.16
N PHE A 306 23.72 11.50 -7.03
CA PHE A 306 23.06 10.26 -6.62
C PHE A 306 24.03 9.37 -5.84
N PHE A 307 23.83 9.29 -4.52
CA PHE A 307 24.54 8.36 -3.64
C PHE A 307 23.74 7.08 -3.40
N ASN A 308 22.51 7.20 -2.91
CA ASN A 308 21.57 6.09 -2.75
C ASN A 308 20.13 6.55 -2.94
N TYR A 309 19.20 5.60 -3.05
CA TYR A 309 17.81 5.93 -3.36
C TYR A 309 17.18 6.89 -2.34
N LYS A 310 17.27 6.59 -1.03
CA LYS A 310 16.66 7.43 0.01
C LYS A 310 17.25 8.85 -0.02
N GLN A 311 18.57 8.98 -0.07
CA GLN A 311 19.25 10.28 -0.14
C GLN A 311 18.84 11.06 -1.40
N PHE A 312 18.71 10.39 -2.54
CA PHE A 312 18.30 11.06 -3.76
C PHE A 312 16.86 11.59 -3.66
N CYS A 313 15.95 10.87 -3.02
CA CYS A 313 14.62 11.41 -2.75
C CYS A 313 14.66 12.69 -1.90
N GLU A 314 15.53 12.73 -0.88
CA GLU A 314 15.71 13.91 -0.01
C GLU A 314 16.28 15.09 -0.79
N LEU A 315 17.26 14.86 -1.68
CA LEU A 315 17.85 15.87 -2.56
C LEU A 315 16.81 16.49 -3.52
N LEU A 316 15.86 15.69 -4.00
CA LEU A 316 14.79 16.15 -4.88
C LEU A 316 13.67 16.92 -4.15
N LYS A 317 13.61 16.88 -2.82
CA LYS A 317 12.55 17.53 -2.04
C LYS A 317 12.57 19.04 -2.20
N THR A 318 11.37 19.61 -2.33
CA THR A 318 11.13 21.06 -2.32
C THR A 318 9.95 21.37 -1.41
N ARG A 319 9.65 22.67 -1.18
CA ARG A 319 8.46 23.08 -0.42
C ARG A 319 7.15 22.62 -1.08
N GLU A 320 7.13 22.51 -2.40
CA GLU A 320 5.95 22.16 -3.21
C GLU A 320 5.82 20.65 -3.48
N LEU A 321 6.91 19.88 -3.36
CA LEU A 321 6.93 18.44 -3.63
C LEU A 321 7.02 17.64 -2.33
N THR A 322 5.94 16.92 -2.01
CA THR A 322 5.92 16.02 -0.86
C THR A 322 6.86 14.84 -1.06
N GLN A 323 7.42 14.35 0.06
CA GLN A 323 8.31 13.17 0.06
C GLN A 323 7.66 11.96 -0.62
N THR A 324 6.37 11.72 -0.34
CA THR A 324 5.62 10.60 -0.88
C THR A 324 5.45 10.71 -2.40
N ARG A 325 5.23 11.91 -2.94
CA ARG A 325 5.16 12.12 -4.39
C ARG A 325 6.50 11.82 -5.06
N ILE A 326 7.61 12.23 -4.46
CA ILE A 326 8.96 11.94 -4.98
C ILE A 326 9.24 10.43 -4.96
N ASN A 327 8.94 9.77 -3.84
CA ASN A 327 9.07 8.32 -3.71
C ASN A 327 8.29 7.59 -4.80
N ARG A 328 7.00 7.92 -4.99
CA ARG A 328 6.17 7.34 -6.06
C ARG A 328 6.73 7.62 -7.45
N ALA A 329 7.10 8.87 -7.74
CA ALA A 329 7.63 9.25 -9.04
C ALA A 329 8.88 8.43 -9.42
N LEU A 330 9.85 8.31 -8.51
CA LEU A 330 11.04 7.49 -8.74
C LEU A 330 10.67 6.00 -8.85
N LEU A 331 9.79 5.50 -7.99
CA LEU A 331 9.32 4.12 -8.06
C LEU A 331 8.66 3.82 -9.42
N HIS A 332 7.80 4.69 -9.92
CA HIS A 332 7.16 4.55 -11.23
C HIS A 332 8.19 4.54 -12.37
N ILE A 333 9.25 5.34 -12.29
CA ILE A 333 10.37 5.29 -13.24
C ILE A 333 11.05 3.92 -13.21
N MET A 334 11.34 3.40 -12.01
CA MET A 334 11.98 2.09 -11.83
C MET A 334 11.12 0.94 -12.39
N LEU A 335 9.83 0.95 -12.04
CA LEU A 335 8.87 -0.09 -12.41
C LEU A 335 8.36 0.01 -13.85
N GLY A 336 8.62 1.12 -14.55
CA GLY A 336 8.16 1.27 -15.93
C GLY A 336 6.73 1.82 -16.06
N LEU A 337 6.13 2.35 -14.98
CA LEU A 337 4.71 2.73 -14.92
C LEU A 337 4.46 4.11 -15.56
N LYS A 338 3.87 4.10 -16.76
CA LYS A 338 3.62 5.28 -17.59
C LYS A 338 2.18 5.77 -17.50
N LYS A 339 1.97 7.08 -17.64
CA LYS A 339 0.65 7.75 -17.62
C LYS A 339 -0.33 7.12 -18.61
N ASN A 340 0.10 6.90 -19.85
CA ASN A 340 -0.77 6.35 -20.89
C ASN A 340 -1.22 4.91 -20.58
N ASN A 341 -0.37 4.10 -19.96
CA ASN A 341 -0.73 2.72 -19.60
C ASN A 341 -1.82 2.73 -18.52
N VAL A 342 -1.65 3.53 -17.46
CA VAL A 342 -2.64 3.61 -16.38
C VAL A 342 -3.96 4.21 -16.87
N ARG A 343 -3.90 5.23 -17.72
CA ARG A 343 -5.10 5.80 -18.36
C ARG A 343 -5.85 4.74 -19.18
N GLU A 344 -5.14 4.02 -20.04
CA GLU A 344 -5.69 2.93 -20.86
C GLU A 344 -6.36 1.86 -19.98
N TYR A 345 -5.76 1.50 -18.84
CA TYR A 345 -6.39 0.57 -17.89
C TYR A 345 -7.70 1.10 -17.33
N MET A 346 -7.72 2.35 -16.87
CA MET A 346 -8.91 2.97 -16.28
C MET A 346 -10.04 3.12 -17.31
N GLU A 347 -9.72 3.49 -18.54
CA GLU A 347 -10.70 3.65 -19.63
C GLU A 347 -11.30 2.31 -20.09
N ASN A 348 -10.65 1.18 -19.79
CA ASN A 348 -11.07 -0.16 -20.22
C ASN A 348 -11.52 -1.05 -19.04
N GLY A 349 -12.11 -0.47 -18.00
CA GLY A 349 -12.72 -1.21 -16.89
C GLY A 349 -11.89 -1.28 -15.61
N GLY A 350 -10.65 -0.78 -15.63
CA GLY A 350 -9.80 -0.65 -14.45
C GLY A 350 -9.14 -1.94 -13.97
N HIS A 351 -9.85 -3.07 -13.99
CA HIS A 351 -9.32 -4.37 -13.58
C HIS A 351 -9.62 -5.43 -14.64
N PHE A 352 -8.73 -6.42 -14.75
CA PHE A 352 -8.82 -7.48 -15.77
C PHE A 352 -8.65 -8.88 -15.20
N TYR A 353 -8.31 -8.98 -13.91
CA TYR A 353 -8.11 -10.23 -13.19
C TYR A 353 -8.19 -9.98 -11.69
N ALA A 354 -8.61 -11.00 -10.95
CA ALA A 354 -8.52 -11.04 -9.50
C ALA A 354 -7.37 -11.99 -9.11
N LYS A 355 -6.16 -11.44 -8.92
CA LYS A 355 -4.98 -12.25 -8.58
C LYS A 355 -5.02 -12.68 -7.12
N LEU A 356 -5.22 -13.98 -6.90
CA LEU A 356 -5.33 -14.58 -5.57
C LEU A 356 -3.92 -14.96 -5.06
N LEU A 357 -3.46 -14.29 -4.00
CA LEU A 357 -2.19 -14.63 -3.33
C LEU A 357 -2.33 -15.86 -2.43
N GLY A 358 -3.51 -16.03 -1.83
CA GLY A 358 -3.80 -17.20 -1.02
C GLY A 358 -5.17 -17.19 -0.36
N PHE A 359 -5.54 -18.34 0.19
CA PHE A 359 -6.80 -18.53 0.91
C PHE A 359 -6.64 -19.57 2.03
N ARG A 360 -7.61 -19.60 2.95
CA ARG A 360 -7.71 -20.64 3.97
C ARG A 360 -8.50 -21.85 3.48
N LYS A 361 -7.99 -23.06 3.68
CA LYS A 361 -8.63 -24.30 3.21
C LYS A 361 -10.02 -24.53 3.79
N ASP A 362 -10.23 -24.14 5.04
CA ASP A 362 -11.53 -24.24 5.71
C ASP A 362 -12.57 -23.24 5.19
N ARG A 363 -12.19 -22.35 4.26
CA ARG A 363 -13.04 -21.36 3.59
C ARG A 363 -13.02 -21.51 2.07
N GLN A 364 -12.78 -22.73 1.56
CA GLN A 364 -12.72 -23.00 0.13
C GLN A 364 -14.07 -22.75 -0.59
N ASP A 365 -15.18 -22.90 0.12
CA ASP A 365 -16.53 -22.58 -0.34
C ASP A 365 -16.64 -21.11 -0.80
N LEU A 366 -15.97 -20.17 -0.11
CA LEU A 366 -15.89 -18.77 -0.48
C LEU A 366 -15.31 -18.56 -1.89
N LEU A 367 -14.27 -19.31 -2.26
CA LEU A 367 -13.66 -19.19 -3.60
C LEU A 367 -14.62 -19.62 -4.69
N SER A 368 -15.46 -20.62 -4.43
CA SER A 368 -16.48 -21.07 -5.37
C SER A 368 -17.58 -20.02 -5.55
N VAL A 369 -17.92 -19.29 -4.48
CA VAL A 369 -18.86 -18.15 -4.55
C VAL A 369 -18.25 -17.00 -5.35
N ILE A 370 -16.98 -16.65 -5.10
CA ILE A 370 -16.25 -15.61 -5.83
C ILE A 370 -16.16 -15.96 -7.32
N ALA A 371 -15.71 -17.16 -7.67
CA ALA A 371 -15.56 -17.58 -9.06
C ALA A 371 -16.88 -17.56 -9.85
N LYS A 372 -18.03 -17.73 -9.19
CA LYS A 372 -19.36 -17.69 -9.83
C LYS A 372 -19.92 -16.27 -10.00
N LYS A 373 -19.57 -15.34 -9.10
CA LYS A 373 -20.16 -13.99 -9.06
C LYS A 373 -19.24 -12.88 -9.56
N SER A 374 -17.92 -13.11 -9.51
CA SER A 374 -16.92 -12.13 -9.90
C SER A 374 -17.01 -11.84 -11.39
N ALA A 375 -17.01 -10.55 -11.73
CA ALA A 375 -16.82 -10.09 -13.11
C ALA A 375 -15.36 -10.28 -13.56
N LEU A 376 -14.44 -10.42 -12.60
CA LEU A 376 -13.01 -10.64 -12.84
C LEU A 376 -12.68 -12.13 -12.90
N PRO A 377 -11.88 -12.58 -13.88
CA PRO A 377 -11.34 -13.94 -13.86
C PRO A 377 -10.42 -14.12 -12.65
N LEU A 378 -10.67 -15.19 -11.89
CA LEU A 378 -9.87 -15.53 -10.71
C LEU A 378 -8.51 -16.10 -11.16
N LEU A 379 -7.45 -15.33 -10.99
CA LEU A 379 -6.11 -15.70 -11.44
C LEU A 379 -5.35 -16.41 -10.31
N THR A 380 -5.39 -17.75 -10.33
CA THR A 380 -4.66 -18.61 -9.37
C THR A 380 -3.29 -19.06 -9.87
N ARG A 381 -3.09 -19.06 -11.19
CA ARG A 381 -1.81 -19.37 -11.84
C ARG A 381 -1.56 -18.34 -12.92
N LEU A 382 -0.33 -17.83 -12.99
CA LEU A 382 0.04 -16.80 -13.97
C LEU A 382 0.14 -17.31 -15.40
N SER A 383 0.10 -18.63 -15.61
CA SER A 383 -0.04 -19.24 -16.94
C SER A 383 -1.45 -19.09 -17.51
N ASP A 384 -2.46 -18.93 -16.66
CA ASP A 384 -3.87 -19.06 -17.04
C ASP A 384 -4.38 -17.70 -17.56
N THR A 385 -3.86 -17.28 -18.71
CA THR A 385 -4.06 -15.93 -19.29
C THR A 385 -5.05 -15.89 -20.45
N ASP A 386 -5.60 -17.03 -20.87
CA ASP A 386 -6.49 -17.14 -22.04
C ASP A 386 -7.76 -16.27 -21.92
N SER A 387 -8.23 -16.06 -20.69
CA SER A 387 -9.40 -15.22 -20.37
C SER A 387 -9.07 -13.73 -20.16
N ILE A 388 -7.79 -13.37 -20.20
CA ILE A 388 -7.32 -12.01 -19.93
C ILE A 388 -7.05 -11.29 -21.24
N SER A 389 -7.71 -10.14 -21.44
CA SER A 389 -7.53 -9.27 -22.61
C SER A 389 -6.08 -8.82 -22.80
N GLU A 390 -5.71 -8.35 -23.99
CA GLU A 390 -4.36 -7.84 -24.25
C GLU A 390 -3.95 -6.69 -23.31
N ILE A 391 -4.90 -5.79 -23.00
CA ILE A 391 -4.72 -4.71 -22.03
C ILE A 391 -4.49 -5.28 -20.63
N GLY A 392 -5.26 -6.30 -20.24
CA GLY A 392 -5.06 -7.03 -18.98
C GLY A 392 -3.72 -7.74 -18.90
N GLN A 393 -3.27 -8.38 -19.98
CA GLN A 393 -1.94 -9.00 -20.04
C GLN A 393 -0.82 -7.95 -19.96
N LYS A 394 -1.01 -6.75 -20.53
CA LYS A 394 -0.10 -5.62 -20.35
C LYS A 394 -0.02 -5.18 -18.89
N MET A 395 -1.16 -5.10 -18.18
CA MET A 395 -1.18 -4.82 -16.73
C MET A 395 -0.46 -5.92 -15.94
N LEU A 396 -0.77 -7.19 -16.22
CA LEU A 396 -0.18 -8.35 -15.56
C LEU A 396 1.34 -8.40 -15.73
N ARG A 397 1.85 -8.04 -16.92
CA ARG A 397 3.30 -7.91 -17.16
C ARG A 397 3.95 -6.86 -16.27
N HIS A 398 3.29 -5.75 -15.94
CA HIS A 398 3.82 -4.78 -14.97
C HIS A 398 3.85 -5.34 -13.56
N ASP A 399 2.80 -6.05 -13.13
CA ASP A 399 2.77 -6.69 -11.81
C ASP A 399 3.87 -7.75 -11.67
N ILE A 400 4.06 -8.58 -12.70
CA ILE A 400 5.11 -9.61 -12.75
C ILE A 400 6.50 -8.96 -12.76
N LEU A 401 6.70 -7.90 -13.54
CA LEU A 401 7.98 -7.17 -13.55
C LEU A 401 8.29 -6.59 -12.17
N ALA A 402 7.31 -5.94 -11.52
CA ALA A 402 7.48 -5.40 -10.19
C ALA A 402 7.88 -6.50 -9.19
N SER A 403 7.18 -7.62 -9.20
CA SER A 403 7.46 -8.76 -8.32
C SER A 403 8.85 -9.34 -8.57
N ASN A 404 9.22 -9.54 -9.84
CA ASN A 404 10.54 -10.07 -10.20
C ASN A 404 11.68 -9.12 -9.80
N LEU A 405 11.52 -7.79 -9.95
CA LEU A 405 12.51 -6.81 -9.50
C LEU A 405 12.71 -6.87 -7.98
N TYR A 406 11.62 -6.99 -7.22
CA TYR A 406 11.69 -7.16 -5.77
C TYR A 406 12.40 -8.46 -5.40
N GLN A 407 12.07 -9.58 -6.05
CA GLN A 407 12.74 -10.87 -5.84
C GLN A 407 14.23 -10.84 -6.24
N SER A 408 14.61 -10.10 -7.29
CA SER A 408 16.02 -9.90 -7.65
C SER A 408 16.79 -9.18 -6.54
N VAL A 409 16.17 -8.18 -5.90
CA VAL A 409 16.78 -7.49 -4.75
C VAL A 409 16.95 -8.42 -3.56
N ILE A 410 15.97 -9.26 -3.23
CA ILE A 410 16.11 -10.29 -2.19
C ILE A 410 17.25 -11.25 -2.51
N THR A 411 17.27 -11.76 -3.74
CA THR A 411 18.27 -12.72 -4.24
C THR A 411 19.67 -12.13 -4.08
N ASP A 412 19.88 -10.88 -4.50
CA ASP A 412 21.19 -10.25 -4.37
C ASP A 412 21.54 -9.90 -2.93
N LYS A 413 20.59 -9.39 -2.15
CA LYS A 413 20.81 -8.98 -0.76
C LYS A 413 21.13 -10.16 0.16
N TYR A 414 20.40 -11.25 0.04
CA TYR A 414 20.49 -12.41 0.94
C TYR A 414 21.14 -13.64 0.30
N LYS A 415 21.62 -13.53 -0.94
CA LYS A 415 22.25 -14.62 -1.70
C LYS A 415 21.38 -15.88 -1.76
N THR A 416 20.07 -15.68 -1.89
CA THR A 416 19.08 -16.74 -2.07
C THR A 416 18.85 -17.04 -3.56
N ALA A 417 18.22 -18.17 -3.88
CA ALA A 417 17.90 -18.49 -5.26
C ALA A 417 16.77 -17.60 -5.80
N PHE A 418 16.93 -17.10 -7.03
CA PHE A 418 15.90 -16.30 -7.69
C PHE A 418 14.64 -17.13 -7.96
N ARG A 419 13.53 -16.71 -7.36
CA ARG A 419 12.21 -17.31 -7.57
C ARG A 419 11.33 -16.33 -8.34
N ASN A 420 11.22 -16.55 -9.65
CA ASN A 420 10.34 -15.75 -10.48
C ASN A 420 8.87 -15.89 -10.03
N GLU A 421 8.07 -14.89 -10.37
CA GLU A 421 6.68 -14.84 -9.92
C GLU A 421 5.83 -16.02 -10.43
N TYR A 422 6.12 -16.56 -11.62
CA TYR A 422 5.41 -17.74 -12.17
C TYR A 422 5.59 -19.00 -11.33
N LYS A 423 6.68 -19.11 -10.57
CA LYS A 423 7.01 -20.24 -9.71
C LYS A 423 6.56 -20.06 -8.26
N GLN A 424 5.95 -18.93 -7.92
CA GLN A 424 5.39 -18.69 -6.59
C GLN A 424 4.00 -19.35 -6.51
N PRO A 425 3.81 -20.40 -5.72
CA PRO A 425 2.51 -21.03 -5.60
C PRO A 425 1.56 -20.14 -4.79
N MET A 426 0.29 -20.15 -5.17
CA MET A 426 -0.79 -19.60 -4.33
C MET A 426 -0.80 -20.32 -2.96
N LEU A 427 -0.88 -19.54 -1.89
CA LEU A 427 -0.87 -20.07 -0.52
C LEU A 427 -2.19 -20.76 -0.19
N LYS A 428 -2.09 -21.90 0.50
CA LYS A 428 -3.23 -22.67 1.01
C LYS A 428 -2.98 -23.00 2.48
N ILE A 429 -3.49 -22.14 3.37
CA ILE A 429 -3.29 -22.25 4.82
C ILE A 429 -4.36 -23.13 5.45
#